data_AF-A0A382QKP3-F1
#
_entry.id   AF-A0A382QKP3-F1
#
_cell.length_a   1.000
_cell.length_b   1.000
_cell.length_c   1.000
_cell.angle_alpha   90.00
_cell.angle_beta   90.00
_cell.angle_gamma   90.00
#
_symmetry.space_group_name_H-M   'P 1'
#
loop_
_entity.id
_entity.type
_entity.pdbx_description
1 polymer ?
#
loop_
_entity_poly.entity_id
_entity_poly.type
_entity_poly.pdbx_seq_one_letter_code
_entity_poly.pdbx_strand_id
1 'polypeptide(L)'
;MGENSMGQDLQAELKAFEPKHDFFVGIDSDGCAFNSMEVKHNDSFSVNLIKYFGLAAISRQVHQVWDFVNLYSKTRGINRFKAIILAFDFLSQMPKVK
;
A
#
# COMPACT_ATOMS: atom_id res chain seq x y z
N MET A 1 50.18 0.12 8.82
CA MET A 1 49.63 0.89 7.69
C MET A 1 48.32 0.23 7.33
N GLY A 2 47.21 0.68 7.93
CA GLY A 2 45.89 0.13 7.68
C GLY A 2 45.22 0.95 6.60
N GLU A 3 44.96 0.34 5.44
CA GLU A 3 44.12 0.95 4.41
C GLU A 3 42.69 1.04 4.95
N ASN A 4 42.26 2.27 5.18
CA ASN A 4 40.88 2.58 5.52
C ASN A 4 40.08 2.45 4.23
N SER A 5 39.45 1.30 4.03
CA SER A 5 38.46 1.07 2.96
C SER A 5 37.29 2.02 3.17
N MET A 6 37.37 3.19 2.54
CA MET A 6 36.31 4.18 2.54
C MET A 6 35.16 3.60 1.73
N GLY A 7 34.07 3.24 2.41
CA GLY A 7 32.91 2.58 1.82
C GLY A 7 32.44 3.32 0.56
N GLN A 8 32.29 2.58 -0.52
CA GLN A 8 31.85 3.08 -1.82
C GLN A 8 30.56 3.90 -1.67
N ASP A 9 30.57 5.18 -2.06
CA ASP A 9 29.34 5.99 -2.12
C ASP A 9 28.47 5.45 -3.26
N LEU A 10 27.54 4.55 -2.92
CA LEU A 10 26.61 3.90 -3.84
C LEU A 10 25.71 4.91 -4.58
N GLN A 11 25.63 6.16 -4.13
CA GLN A 11 24.81 7.20 -4.74
C GLN A 11 25.60 8.10 -5.70
N ALA A 12 26.94 7.98 -5.75
CA ALA A 12 27.79 8.85 -6.57
C ALA A 12 27.40 8.82 -8.06
N GLU A 13 27.07 7.63 -8.58
CA GLU A 13 26.64 7.44 -9.97
C GLU A 13 25.32 8.16 -10.30
N LEU A 14 24.34 8.13 -9.38
CA LEU A 14 23.07 8.84 -9.55
C LEU A 14 23.24 10.36 -9.53
N LYS A 15 24.14 10.88 -8.68
CA LYS A 15 24.44 12.32 -8.61
C LYS A 15 25.17 12.83 -9.85
N ALA A 16 26.00 12.00 -10.46
CA ALA A 16 26.75 12.33 -11.67
C ALA A 16 25.96 12.07 -12.96
N PHE A 17 24.74 11.54 -12.87
CA PHE A 17 23.92 11.23 -14.05
C PHE A 17 23.50 12.50 -14.80
N GLU A 18 23.98 12.65 -16.04
CA GLU A 18 23.53 13.70 -16.95
C GLU A 18 22.29 13.24 -17.75
N PRO A 19 21.16 13.97 -17.70
CA PRO A 19 19.97 13.64 -18.47
C PRO A 19 20.24 13.57 -19.98
N LYS A 20 19.85 12.46 -20.62
CA LYS A 20 20.05 12.24 -22.07
C LYS A 20 18.87 12.68 -22.95
N HIS A 21 17.75 13.04 -22.34
CA HIS A 21 16.50 13.36 -23.02
C HIS A 21 15.82 14.54 -22.31
N ASP A 22 15.02 15.31 -23.04
CA ASP A 22 14.32 16.48 -22.51
C ASP A 22 13.18 16.14 -21.54
N PHE A 23 12.82 14.85 -21.44
CA PHE A 23 11.73 14.38 -20.60
C PHE A 23 12.06 13.04 -19.93
N PHE A 24 11.45 12.81 -18.78
CA PHE A 24 11.52 11.57 -18.02
C PHE A 24 10.18 10.86 -18.03
N VAL A 25 10.19 9.56 -18.31
CA VAL A 25 9.00 8.70 -18.20
C VAL A 25 9.20 7.78 -17.00
N GLY A 26 8.48 8.04 -15.92
CA GLY A 26 8.43 7.18 -14.74
C GLY A 26 7.23 6.25 -14.81
N ILE A 27 7.48 4.94 -14.67
CA ILE A 27 6.42 3.94 -14.50
C ILE A 27 6.47 3.50 -13.04
N ASP A 28 5.38 3.74 -12.31
CA ASP A 28 5.23 3.17 -10.98
C ASP A 28 5.05 1.65 -11.08
N SER A 29 5.90 0.90 -10.38
CA SER A 29 5.88 -0.56 -10.48
C SER A 29 4.67 -1.15 -9.77
N ASP A 30 4.35 -0.68 -8.57
CA ASP A 30 3.32 -1.24 -7.73
C ASP A 30 1.94 -0.65 -8.04
N GLY A 31 1.03 -1.47 -8.57
CA GLY A 31 -0.35 -1.07 -8.85
C GLY A 31 -0.55 -0.36 -10.20
N CYS A 32 0.53 -0.07 -10.95
CA CYS A 32 0.47 0.37 -12.35
C CYS A 32 1.13 -0.65 -13.29
N ALA A 33 2.41 -0.99 -13.13
CA ALA A 33 3.05 -2.01 -13.96
C ALA A 33 2.75 -3.45 -13.52
N PHE A 34 2.61 -3.68 -12.20
CA PHE A 34 2.35 -4.99 -11.60
C PHE A 34 1.12 -4.95 -10.69
N ASN A 35 0.31 -6.02 -10.72
CA ASN A 35 -0.78 -6.19 -9.77
C ASN A 35 -0.27 -6.74 -8.41
N SER A 36 0.62 -6.00 -7.76
CA SER A 36 1.12 -6.33 -6.41
C SER A 36 0.20 -5.79 -5.30
N MET A 37 -0.71 -4.88 -5.64
CA MET A 37 -1.57 -4.21 -4.65
C MET A 37 -2.62 -5.14 -4.07
N GLU A 38 -3.15 -6.08 -4.85
CA GLU A 38 -4.14 -7.03 -4.37
C GLU A 38 -3.60 -7.90 -3.22
N VAL A 39 -2.41 -8.48 -3.40
CA VAL A 39 -1.73 -9.28 -2.35
C VAL A 39 -1.47 -8.45 -1.09
N LYS A 40 -0.96 -7.22 -1.23
CA LYS A 40 -0.69 -6.37 -0.06
C LYS A 40 -1.97 -6.05 0.74
N HIS A 41 -3.07 -5.78 0.04
CA HIS A 41 -4.34 -5.46 0.69
C HIS A 41 -4.98 -6.68 1.35
N ASN A 42 -4.97 -7.83 0.67
CA ASN A 42 -5.64 -9.04 1.13
C ASN A 42 -4.85 -9.73 2.25
N ASP A 43 -3.54 -9.85 2.09
CA ASP A 43 -2.72 -10.72 2.93
C ASP A 43 -2.01 -9.96 4.06
N SER A 44 -1.82 -8.65 3.90
CA SER A 44 -1.17 -7.82 4.92
C SER A 44 -2.13 -6.84 5.56
N PHE A 45 -2.75 -5.94 4.79
CA PHE A 45 -3.43 -4.81 5.40
C PHE A 45 -4.78 -5.15 6.02
N SER A 46 -5.63 -5.91 5.33
CA SER A 46 -6.91 -6.35 5.89
C SER A 46 -6.69 -7.26 7.10
N VAL A 47 -5.71 -8.16 7.04
CA VAL A 47 -5.33 -9.03 8.16
C VAL A 47 -4.90 -8.21 9.38
N ASN A 48 -4.08 -7.18 9.19
CA ASN A 48 -3.67 -6.30 10.28
C ASN A 48 -4.85 -5.47 10.84
N LEU A 49 -5.76 -5.00 9.99
CA LEU A 49 -6.98 -4.33 10.46
C LEU A 49 -7.80 -5.25 11.37
N ILE A 50 -8.02 -6.50 10.96
CA ILE A 50 -8.76 -7.49 11.76
C ILE A 50 -8.06 -7.74 13.10
N LYS A 51 -6.75 -7.95 13.07
CA LYS A 51 -5.93 -8.26 14.25
C LYS A 51 -5.96 -7.12 15.28
N TYR A 52 -5.63 -5.90 14.85
CA TYR A 52 -5.43 -4.79 15.79
C TYR A 52 -6.72 -4.14 16.28
N PHE A 53 -7.82 -4.30 15.56
CA PHE A 53 -9.13 -3.79 15.97
C PHE A 53 -10.07 -4.88 16.49
N GLY A 54 -9.61 -6.12 16.64
CA GLY A 54 -10.38 -7.20 17.25
C GLY A 54 -11.60 -7.64 16.43
N LEU A 55 -11.52 -7.60 15.10
CA LEU A 55 -12.67 -7.81 14.20
C LEU A 55 -12.82 -9.24 13.69
N ALA A 56 -12.24 -10.23 14.38
CA ALA A 56 -12.19 -11.61 13.90
C ALA A 56 -13.58 -12.21 13.61
N ALA A 57 -14.59 -11.85 14.43
CA ALA A 57 -15.98 -12.32 14.28
C ALA A 57 -16.66 -11.86 12.98
N ILE A 58 -16.17 -10.78 12.38
CA ILE A 58 -16.69 -10.19 11.14
C ILE A 58 -15.63 -10.12 10.04
N SER A 59 -14.59 -10.96 10.13
CA SER A 59 -13.42 -10.95 9.22
C SER A 59 -13.83 -10.95 7.74
N ARG A 60 -14.82 -11.78 7.36
CA ARG A 60 -15.32 -11.82 5.98
C ARG A 60 -15.86 -10.47 5.50
N GLN A 61 -16.64 -9.79 6.35
CA GLN A 61 -17.20 -8.47 6.05
C GLN A 61 -16.08 -7.43 5.98
N VAL A 62 -15.09 -7.51 6.88
CA VAL A 62 -13.93 -6.63 6.87
C VAL A 62 -13.15 -6.76 5.57
N HIS A 63 -12.84 -7.98 5.12
CA HIS A 63 -12.19 -8.19 3.82
C HIS A 63 -12.99 -7.60 2.66
N GLN A 64 -14.29 -7.89 2.60
CA GLN A 64 -15.16 -7.35 1.53
C GLN A 64 -15.17 -5.81 1.49
N VAL A 65 -15.33 -5.17 2.65
CA VAL A 65 -15.34 -3.71 2.74
C VAL A 65 -13.95 -3.14 2.45
N TRP A 66 -12.89 -3.77 2.94
CA TRP A 66 -11.52 -3.33 2.72
C TRP A 66 -11.17 -3.34 1.24
N ASP A 67 -11.51 -4.40 0.53
CA ASP A 67 -11.26 -4.54 -0.90
C ASP A 67 -12.09 -3.54 -1.70
N PHE A 68 -13.36 -3.35 -1.33
CA PHE A 68 -14.20 -2.33 -1.96
C PHE A 68 -13.59 -0.94 -1.80
N VAL A 69 -13.24 -0.54 -0.57
CA VAL A 69 -12.67 0.79 -0.29
C VAL A 69 -11.34 0.99 -1.02
N ASN A 70 -10.49 -0.02 -1.05
CA ASN A 70 -9.10 0.17 -1.44
C ASN A 70 -8.73 -0.29 -2.85
N LEU A 71 -9.49 -1.20 -3.46
CA LEU A 71 -9.15 -1.82 -4.74
C LEU A 71 -10.25 -1.62 -5.80
N TYR A 72 -11.52 -1.77 -5.42
CA TYR A 72 -12.63 -1.94 -6.37
C TYR A 72 -13.69 -0.82 -6.34
N SER A 73 -13.33 0.37 -5.85
CA SER A 73 -14.21 1.55 -5.87
C SER A 73 -13.45 2.81 -6.29
N LYS A 74 -14.19 3.93 -6.34
CA LYS A 74 -13.63 5.26 -6.63
C LYS A 74 -12.65 5.75 -5.56
N THR A 75 -12.59 5.10 -4.40
CA THR A 75 -11.62 5.43 -3.34
C THR A 75 -10.35 4.61 -3.42
N ARG A 76 -10.12 3.85 -4.50
CA ARG A 76 -8.86 3.14 -4.74
C ARG A 76 -7.66 4.09 -4.58
N GLY A 77 -6.64 3.64 -3.84
CA GLY A 77 -5.44 4.44 -3.56
C GLY A 77 -5.63 5.53 -2.49
N ILE A 78 -6.75 5.55 -1.77
CA ILE A 78 -6.95 6.46 -0.63
C ILE A 78 -5.87 6.28 0.44
N ASN A 79 -5.56 7.37 1.15
CA ASN A 79 -4.69 7.34 2.32
C ASN A 79 -5.17 6.29 3.33
N ARG A 80 -4.23 5.51 3.89
CA ARG A 80 -4.53 4.36 4.74
C ARG A 80 -5.37 4.68 5.97
N PHE A 81 -5.12 5.81 6.64
CA PHE A 81 -5.88 6.17 7.84
C PHE A 81 -7.33 6.55 7.50
N LYS A 82 -7.52 7.25 6.38
CA LYS A 82 -8.87 7.53 5.85
C LYS A 82 -9.58 6.26 5.39
N ALA A 83 -8.84 5.31 4.80
CA ALA A 83 -9.37 4.01 4.40
C ALA A 83 -9.95 3.24 5.59
N ILE A 84 -9.27 3.28 6.74
CA ILE A 84 -9.74 2.65 7.98
C ILE A 84 -11.07 3.27 8.40
N ILE A 85 -11.15 4.60 8.53
CA ILE A 85 -12.38 5.30 8.92
C ILE A 85 -13.54 4.91 7.99
N LEU A 86 -13.31 5.01 6.67
CA LEU A 86 -14.33 4.69 5.68
C LEU A 86 -14.76 3.21 5.72
N ALA A 87 -13.83 2.30 6.00
CA ALA A 87 -14.15 0.89 6.18
C ALA A 87 -15.08 0.68 7.39
N PHE A 88 -14.82 1.34 8.52
CA PHE A 88 -15.72 1.29 9.68
C PHE A 88 -17.09 1.89 9.38
N ASP A 89 -17.15 3.00 8.65
CA ASP A 89 -18.42 3.61 8.23
C ASP A 89 -19.26 2.65 7.39
N PHE A 90 -18.65 1.95 6.42
CA PHE A 90 -19.35 0.94 5.61
C PHE A 90 -19.74 -0.29 6.44
N LEU A 91 -18.86 -0.79 7.31
CA LEU A 91 -19.15 -1.94 8.18
C LEU A 91 -20.35 -1.65 9.08
N SER A 92 -20.45 -0.44 9.64
CA SER A 92 -21.55 -0.02 10.54
C SER A 92 -22.94 -0.07 9.88
N GLN A 93 -22.98 0.02 8.54
CA GLN A 93 -24.21 -0.03 7.76
C GLN A 93 -24.63 -1.46 7.40
N MET A 94 -23.77 -2.46 7.62
CA MET A 94 -24.06 -3.84 7.26
C MET A 94 -25.00 -4.48 8.29
N PRO A 95 -26.12 -5.12 7.86
CA PRO A 95 -27.08 -5.74 8.77
C PRO A 95 -26.50 -6.81 9.70
N LYS A 96 -25.40 -7.46 9.30
CA LYS A 96 -24.74 -8.54 10.04
C LYS A 96 -23.66 -8.06 11.04
N VAL A 97 -23.46 -6.75 11.15
CA VAL A 97 -22.46 -6.12 12.02
C VAL A 97 -23.11 -5.30 13.14
N LYS A 98 -24.41 -4.97 13.00
CA LYS A 98 -25.22 -4.37 14.08
C LYS A 98 -25.50 -5.35 15.21
#